data_AF-A0A523XGB4-F1
#
_entry.id   AF-A0A523XGB4-F1
#
_cell.length_a   1.000
_cell.length_b   1.000
_cell.length_c   1.000
_cell.angle_alpha   90.00
_cell.angle_beta   90.00
_cell.angle_gamma   90.00
#
_symmetry.space_group_name_H-M   'P 1'
#
loop_
_entity.id
_entity.type
_entity.pdbx_description
1 polymer ?
#
loop_
_entity_poly.entity_id
_entity_poly.type
_entity_poly.pdbx_seq_one_letter_code
_entity_poly.pdbx_strand_id
1 'polypeptide(L)'
;MTTLYDYIGDNDKKVEEERIKEEQSYNAVLTKIHKQKLLNINFTGFDGRLSDLIDGIRTIPNYNNLKGYVRENVLPDNPEISYEKLSFKTGIHEGVALVILYDLYNDKLEEELKDLDEEDIDRDFRYD
;
A
#
# COMPACT_ATOMS: atom_id res chain seq x y z
N MET A 1 -24.01 -41.04 -4.65
CA MET A 1 -24.89 -40.20 -3.82
C MET A 1 -24.00 -39.43 -2.88
N THR A 2 -23.74 -38.17 -3.19
CA THR A 2 -22.99 -37.25 -2.31
C THR A 2 -23.94 -36.81 -1.22
N THR A 3 -23.57 -36.95 0.05
CA THR A 3 -24.46 -36.60 1.17
C THR A 3 -24.36 -35.10 1.48
N LEU A 4 -25.41 -34.52 2.09
CA LEU A 4 -25.40 -33.13 2.54
C LEU A 4 -24.22 -32.83 3.49
N TYR A 5 -23.75 -33.83 4.24
CA TYR A 5 -22.57 -33.75 5.11
C TYR A 5 -21.24 -33.61 4.35
N ASP A 6 -21.10 -34.28 3.20
CA ASP A 6 -19.92 -34.14 2.33
C ASP A 6 -19.84 -32.72 1.73
N TYR A 7 -21.00 -32.13 1.42
CA TYR A 7 -21.09 -30.79 0.83
C TYR A 7 -20.79 -29.66 1.82
N ILE A 8 -21.17 -29.82 3.09
CA ILE A 8 -20.87 -28.86 4.18
C ILE A 8 -19.38 -28.93 4.54
N GLY A 9 -18.82 -30.14 4.69
CA GLY A 9 -17.39 -30.31 5.00
C GLY A 9 -16.44 -29.87 3.88
N ASP A 10 -16.85 -29.94 2.62
CA ASP A 10 -16.07 -29.41 1.48
C ASP A 10 -16.18 -27.88 1.36
N ASN A 11 -17.31 -27.28 1.77
CA ASN A 11 -17.46 -25.82 1.83
C ASN A 11 -16.67 -25.22 2.99
N ASP A 12 -16.69 -25.84 4.17
CA ASP A 12 -15.91 -25.38 5.34
C ASP A 12 -14.39 -25.43 5.06
N LYS A 13 -13.92 -26.45 4.33
CA LYS A 13 -12.52 -26.54 3.88
C LYS A 13 -12.16 -25.47 2.85
N LYS A 14 -13.06 -25.16 1.92
CA LYS A 14 -12.83 -24.10 0.92
C LYS A 14 -12.79 -22.71 1.57
N VAL A 15 -13.68 -22.43 2.51
CA VAL A 15 -13.69 -21.18 3.28
C VAL A 15 -12.40 -21.05 4.09
N GLU A 16 -11.94 -22.12 4.74
CA GLU A 16 -10.68 -22.08 5.48
C GLU A 16 -9.45 -21.94 4.55
N GLU A 17 -9.45 -22.57 3.38
CA GLU A 17 -8.40 -22.40 2.37
C GLU A 17 -8.37 -21.00 1.73
N GLU A 18 -9.53 -20.35 1.56
CA GLU A 18 -9.66 -18.97 1.09
C GLU A 18 -9.10 -18.00 2.14
N ARG A 19 -9.51 -18.14 3.41
CA ARG A 19 -8.99 -17.36 4.54
C ARG A 19 -7.47 -17.49 4.71
N ILE A 20 -6.93 -18.70 4.58
CA ILE A 20 -5.46 -18.92 4.65
C ILE A 20 -4.74 -18.22 3.49
N LYS A 21 -5.32 -18.19 2.29
CA LYS A 21 -4.72 -17.51 1.12
C LYS A 21 -4.76 -15.99 1.29
N GLU A 22 -5.85 -15.45 1.82
CA GLU A 22 -5.98 -14.02 2.14
C GLU A 22 -4.99 -13.59 3.21
N GLU A 23 -4.87 -14.36 4.30
CA GLU A 23 -3.90 -14.10 5.37
C GLU A 23 -2.45 -14.19 4.88
N GLN A 24 -2.14 -15.12 3.98
CA GLN A 24 -0.83 -15.22 3.33
C GLN A 24 -0.56 -14.03 2.40
N SER A 25 -1.57 -13.58 1.65
CA SER A 25 -1.49 -12.41 0.77
C SER A 25 -1.20 -11.14 1.58
N TYR A 26 -1.96 -10.92 2.66
CA TYR A 26 -1.80 -9.79 3.58
C TYR A 26 -0.39 -9.75 4.20
N ASN A 27 0.08 -10.89 4.73
CA ASN A 27 1.42 -10.98 5.32
C ASN A 27 2.55 -10.74 4.30
N ALA A 28 2.34 -11.12 3.04
CA ALA A 28 3.30 -10.85 1.97
C ALA A 28 3.42 -9.36 1.66
N VAL A 29 2.29 -8.63 1.62
CA VAL A 29 2.26 -7.17 1.42
C VAL A 29 2.95 -6.44 2.57
N LEU A 30 2.62 -6.78 3.82
CA LEU A 30 3.28 -6.21 4.99
C LEU A 30 4.79 -6.43 4.99
N THR A 31 5.22 -7.65 4.63
CA THR A 31 6.65 -7.99 4.53
C THR A 31 7.34 -7.15 3.46
N LYS A 32 6.67 -6.89 2.33
CA LYS A 32 7.18 -6.05 1.24
C LYS A 32 7.36 -4.59 1.70
N ILE A 33 6.36 -4.03 2.38
CA ILE A 33 6.42 -2.66 2.94
C ILE A 33 7.55 -2.53 3.96
N HIS A 34 7.68 -3.48 4.88
CA HIS A 34 8.76 -3.48 5.86
C HIS A 34 10.14 -3.56 5.21
N LYS A 35 10.32 -4.43 4.21
CA LYS A 35 11.58 -4.53 3.46
C LYS A 35 11.95 -3.22 2.78
N GLN A 36 10.99 -2.50 2.21
CA GLN A 36 11.25 -1.21 1.55
C GLN A 36 11.78 -0.16 2.55
N LYS A 37 11.22 -0.08 3.76
CA LYS A 37 11.68 0.86 4.79
C LYS A 37 13.14 0.62 5.22
N LEU A 38 13.62 -0.63 5.08
CA LEU A 38 14.99 -1.02 5.40
C LEU A 38 15.99 -0.75 4.26
N LEU A 39 15.53 -0.26 3.11
CA LEU A 39 16.42 0.06 1.99
C LEU A 39 17.30 1.26 2.33
N ASN A 40 18.59 1.11 2.05
CA ASN A 40 19.50 2.25 2.00
C ASN A 40 19.28 2.98 0.68
N ILE A 41 19.19 4.30 0.76
CA ILE A 41 18.99 5.18 -0.38
C ILE A 41 20.11 6.21 -0.41
N ASN A 42 20.56 6.52 -1.62
CA ASN A 42 21.64 7.45 -1.85
C ASN A 42 21.27 8.36 -3.01
N PHE A 43 21.23 9.66 -2.74
CA PHE A 43 21.11 10.71 -3.74
C PHE A 43 21.81 11.98 -3.22
N THR A 44 21.85 13.02 -4.04
CA THR A 44 22.62 14.23 -3.71
C THR A 44 22.09 14.86 -2.41
N GLY A 45 22.93 14.90 -1.37
CA GLY A 45 22.57 15.47 -0.07
C GLY A 45 21.94 14.50 0.93
N PHE A 46 21.80 13.21 0.62
CA PHE A 46 21.33 12.20 1.56
C PHE A 46 21.97 10.82 1.32
N ASP A 47 22.50 10.23 2.39
CA ASP A 47 22.99 8.85 2.42
C ASP A 47 22.53 8.23 3.73
N GLY A 48 21.59 7.29 3.67
CA GLY A 48 20.93 6.76 4.87
C GLY A 48 19.78 5.80 4.57
N ARG A 49 19.01 5.46 5.60
CA ARG A 49 17.84 4.58 5.44
C ARG A 49 16.64 5.37 4.93
N LEU A 50 15.79 4.70 4.16
CA LEU A 50 14.52 5.27 3.73
C LEU A 50 13.64 5.67 4.91
N SER A 51 13.64 4.91 6.01
CA SER A 51 12.93 5.27 7.25
C SER A 51 13.29 6.66 7.75
N ASP A 52 14.58 6.97 7.80
CA ASP A 52 15.09 8.22 8.37
C ASP A 52 14.71 9.41 7.48
N LEU A 53 14.70 9.20 6.16
CA LEU A 53 14.23 10.19 5.20
C LEU A 53 12.72 10.44 5.35
N ILE A 54 11.92 9.37 5.44
CA ILE A 54 10.46 9.47 5.61
C ILE A 54 10.13 10.30 6.86
N ASP A 55 10.74 9.96 7.99
CA ASP A 55 10.50 10.63 9.27
C ASP A 55 10.87 12.11 9.18
N GLY A 56 12.02 12.43 8.57
CA GLY A 56 12.44 13.81 8.36
C GLY A 56 11.49 14.60 7.45
N ILE A 57 11.14 14.06 6.28
CA ILE A 57 10.33 14.76 5.29
C ILE A 57 8.88 14.96 5.75
N ARG A 58 8.28 13.99 6.44
CA ARG A 58 6.90 14.10 6.94
C ARG A 58 6.72 15.20 8.00
N THR A 59 7.82 15.67 8.62
CA THR A 59 7.78 16.81 9.55
C THR A 59 7.67 18.17 8.86
N ILE A 60 7.84 18.24 7.54
CA ILE A 60 7.80 19.50 6.79
C ILE A 60 6.35 20.05 6.77
N PRO A 61 6.12 21.31 7.17
CA PRO A 61 4.76 21.86 7.33
C PRO A 61 3.87 21.78 6.07
N ASN A 62 4.46 21.80 4.88
CA ASN A 62 3.73 21.79 3.61
C ASN A 62 3.66 20.40 2.96
N TYR A 63 4.15 19.35 3.63
CA TYR A 63 4.26 18.02 3.07
C TYR A 63 2.92 17.48 2.54
N ASN A 64 1.84 17.59 3.33
CA ASN A 64 0.52 17.08 2.95
C ASN A 64 -0.05 17.80 1.72
N ASN A 65 0.19 19.11 1.59
CA ASN A 65 -0.26 19.87 0.42
C ASN A 65 0.52 19.45 -0.83
N LEU A 66 1.82 19.22 -0.72
CA LEU A 66 2.63 18.71 -1.82
C LEU A 66 2.19 17.30 -2.23
N LYS A 67 1.95 16.41 -1.25
CA LYS A 67 1.40 15.07 -1.49
C LYS A 67 0.05 15.13 -2.22
N GLY A 68 -0.86 15.99 -1.77
CA GLY A 68 -2.16 16.21 -2.41
C GLY A 68 -2.04 16.72 -3.85
N TYR A 69 -1.19 17.73 -4.07
CA TYR A 69 -0.92 18.25 -5.41
C TYR A 69 -0.44 17.16 -6.38
N VAL A 70 0.53 16.33 -5.95
CA VAL A 70 1.06 15.23 -6.77
C VAL A 70 -0.01 14.20 -7.06
N ARG A 71 -0.83 13.83 -6.07
CA ARG A 71 -1.94 12.88 -6.22
C ARG A 71 -2.97 13.37 -7.26
N GLU A 72 -3.33 14.64 -7.21
CA GLU A 72 -4.44 15.19 -8.00
C GLU A 72 -4.02 15.70 -9.37
N ASN A 73 -2.77 16.15 -9.54
CA ASN A 73 -2.34 16.88 -10.74
C ASN A 73 -1.18 16.23 -11.50
N VAL A 74 -0.50 15.23 -10.92
CA VAL A 74 0.67 14.60 -11.57
C VAL A 74 0.42 13.13 -11.87
N LEU A 75 -0.01 12.35 -10.88
CA LEU A 75 -0.23 10.92 -11.05
C LEU A 75 -1.33 10.55 -12.05
N PRO A 76 -2.45 11.29 -12.19
CA PRO A 76 -3.48 10.95 -13.16
C PRO A 76 -2.97 10.95 -14.61
N ASP A 77 -2.05 11.87 -14.92
CA ASP A 77 -1.46 12.00 -16.25
C ASP A 77 -0.24 11.07 -16.44
N ASN A 78 0.49 10.77 -15.37
CA ASN A 78 1.71 9.98 -15.41
C ASN A 78 1.84 9.10 -14.15
N PRO A 79 1.16 7.96 -14.11
CA PRO A 79 1.08 7.11 -12.92
C PRO A 79 2.39 6.38 -12.61
N GLU A 80 3.31 6.28 -13.57
CA GLU A 80 4.61 5.60 -13.41
C GLU A 80 5.78 6.60 -13.31
N ILE A 81 5.50 7.85 -12.94
CA ILE A 81 6.53 8.88 -12.82
C ILE A 81 7.58 8.49 -11.76
N SER A 82 8.87 8.59 -12.12
CA SER A 82 9.97 8.41 -11.17
C SER A 82 10.14 9.64 -10.28
N TYR A 83 10.76 9.47 -9.11
CA TYR A 83 10.95 10.58 -8.17
C TYR A 83 11.87 11.69 -8.74
N GLU A 84 12.85 11.33 -9.57
CA GLU A 84 13.73 12.29 -10.25
C GLU A 84 12.95 13.13 -11.27
N LYS A 85 12.08 12.47 -12.06
CA LYS A 85 11.21 13.17 -13.03
C LYS A 85 10.17 14.03 -12.32
N LEU A 86 9.63 13.55 -11.21
CA LEU A 86 8.69 14.32 -10.38
C LEU A 86 9.37 15.57 -9.82
N SER A 87 10.57 15.41 -9.26
CA SER A 87 11.43 16.50 -8.79
C SER A 87 11.64 17.55 -9.88
N PHE A 88 12.10 17.11 -11.06
CA PHE A 88 12.32 18.01 -12.19
C PHE A 88 11.05 18.73 -12.66
N LYS A 89 9.90 18.03 -12.73
CA LYS A 89 8.63 18.59 -13.20
C LYS A 89 8.03 19.60 -12.22
N THR A 90 8.21 19.40 -10.92
CA THR A 90 7.53 20.16 -9.87
C THR A 90 8.42 21.14 -9.12
N GLY A 91 9.75 21.05 -9.29
CA GLY A 91 10.73 21.80 -8.51
C GLY A 91 10.86 21.33 -7.05
N ILE A 92 10.20 20.22 -6.69
CA ILE A 92 10.29 19.60 -5.37
C ILE A 92 11.65 18.89 -5.24
N HIS A 93 12.28 18.96 -4.08
CA HIS A 93 13.54 18.24 -3.83
C HIS A 93 13.37 16.72 -3.99
N GLU A 94 14.37 16.02 -4.53
CA GLU A 94 14.31 14.57 -4.83
C GLU A 94 13.90 13.72 -3.63
N GLY A 95 14.45 13.99 -2.45
CA GLY A 95 14.06 13.28 -1.22
C GLY A 95 12.58 13.48 -0.85
N VAL A 96 12.04 14.68 -1.07
CA VAL A 96 10.61 14.96 -0.82
C VAL A 96 9.76 14.24 -1.86
N ALA A 97 10.14 14.29 -3.14
CA ALA A 97 9.46 13.60 -4.22
C ALA A 97 9.42 12.08 -4.00
N LEU A 98 10.55 11.50 -3.56
CA LEU A 98 10.65 10.07 -3.23
C LEU A 98 9.68 9.68 -2.12
N VAL A 99 9.65 10.43 -1.01
CA VAL A 99 8.75 10.16 0.11
C VAL A 99 7.28 10.37 -0.27
N ILE A 100 6.96 11.36 -1.10
CA ILE A 100 5.59 11.55 -1.61
C ILE A 100 5.14 10.34 -2.42
N LEU A 101 5.95 9.88 -3.38
CA LEU A 101 5.60 8.72 -4.20
C LEU A 101 5.52 7.45 -3.34
N TYR A 102 6.46 7.26 -2.42
CA TYR A 102 6.43 6.16 -1.46
C TYR A 102 5.11 6.15 -0.69
N ASP A 103 4.69 7.28 -0.13
CA ASP A 103 3.45 7.37 0.62
C ASP A 103 2.22 7.13 -0.27
N LEU A 104 2.18 7.68 -1.48
CA LEU A 104 1.03 7.50 -2.38
C LEU A 104 0.88 6.07 -2.88
N TYR A 105 1.97 5.36 -3.16
CA TYR A 105 1.90 3.94 -3.53
C TYR A 105 1.53 3.05 -2.35
N ASN A 106 1.94 3.40 -1.12
CA ASN A 106 1.55 2.66 0.06
C ASN A 106 0.11 2.97 0.51
N ASP A 107 -0.37 4.21 0.38
CA ASP A 107 -1.78 4.55 0.60
C ASP A 107 -2.66 3.64 -0.27
N LYS A 108 -2.30 3.46 -1.55
CA LYS A 108 -3.03 2.58 -2.47
C LYS A 108 -2.97 1.11 -2.05
N LEU A 109 -1.81 0.63 -1.60
CA LEU A 109 -1.69 -0.73 -1.07
C LEU A 109 -2.51 -0.91 0.21
N GLU A 110 -2.57 0.09 1.09
CA GLU A 110 -3.38 0.04 2.31
C GLU A 110 -4.89 0.13 2.02
N GLU A 111 -5.31 0.86 0.99
CA GLU A 111 -6.70 0.85 0.48
C GLU A 111 -7.06 -0.51 -0.11
N GLU A 112 -6.20 -1.09 -0.96
CA GLU A 112 -6.37 -2.44 -1.50
C GLU A 112 -6.48 -3.50 -0.39
N LEU A 113 -5.83 -3.29 0.77
CA LEU A 113 -5.97 -4.17 1.93
C LEU A 113 -7.30 -3.98 2.68
N LYS A 114 -7.84 -2.76 2.74
CA LYS A 114 -9.14 -2.48 3.39
C LYS A 114 -10.32 -3.05 2.60
N ASP A 115 -10.25 -2.98 1.27
CA ASP A 115 -11.28 -3.55 0.40
C ASP A 115 -11.39 -5.08 0.59
N LEU A 116 -10.28 -5.75 0.93
CA LEU A 116 -10.28 -7.19 1.27
C LEU A 116 -10.94 -7.47 2.63
N ASP A 117 -10.80 -6.59 3.62
CA ASP A 117 -11.43 -6.74 4.94
C ASP A 117 -12.95 -6.46 4.89
N GLU A 118 -13.44 -5.63 3.95
CA GLU A 118 -14.86 -5.27 3.83
C GLU A 118 -15.70 -6.30 3.04
N GLU A 119 -15.10 -7.12 2.16
CA GLU A 119 -15.82 -8.22 1.48
C GLU A 119 -16.29 -9.34 2.44
N ASP A 120 -15.77 -9.39 3.67
CA ASP A 120 -16.17 -10.33 4.72
C ASP A 120 -17.40 -9.90 5.54
N ILE A 121 -17.84 -8.63 5.46
CA ILE A 121 -18.91 -8.10 6.34
C ILE A 121 -20.32 -8.37 5.79
N ASP A 122 -20.48 -8.68 4.49
CA ASP A 122 -21.79 -8.86 3.87
C ASP A 122 -22.37 -10.29 3.92
N ARG A 123 -21.69 -11.25 4.57
CA ARG A 123 -22.17 -12.66 4.67
C ARG A 123 -22.77 -13.09 6.00
N ASP A 124 -22.89 -12.22 7.01
CA ASP A 124 -23.27 -12.67 8.36
C ASP A 124 -24.53 -12.07 9.00
N PHE A 125 -25.36 -11.28 8.29
CA PHE A 125 -26.63 -10.80 8.86
C PHE A 125 -27.84 -10.89 7.92
N ARG A 126 -28.17 -12.11 7.49
CA ARG A 126 -29.56 -12.51 7.22
C ARG A 126 -29.85 -13.90 7.78
N TYR A 127 -29.99 -13.97 9.10
CA TYR A 127 -30.96 -14.88 9.71
C TYR A 127 -32.18 -14.05 10.12
N ASP A 128 -33.27 -14.30 9.39
CA ASP A 128 -34.70 -14.00 9.65
C ASP A 128 -35.10 -12.67 10.32
#